data_AF-A0A955A8L8-F1
#
_entry.id   AF-A0A955A8L8-F1
#
_cell.length_a   1.000
_cell.length_b   1.000
_cell.length_c   1.000
_cell.angle_alpha   90.00
_cell.angle_beta   90.00
_cell.angle_gamma   90.00
#
_symmetry.space_group_name_H-M   'P 1'
#
loop_
_entity.id
_entity.type
_entity.pdbx_description
1 polymer ?
#
loop_
_entity_poly.entity_id
_entity_poly.type
_entity_poly.pdbx_seq_one_letter_code
_entity_poly.pdbx_strand_id
1 'polypeptide(L)'
;MTTIQSDTLHSAFDVYTEHVASTKSGPAAHHRCSLVQRLKACHDDIFLAQFDHAACAAMIDFWCQRPPSGDTGTPIARRTAREYLSELSRFFRWLSLSGQFA
;
A
#
# COMPACT_ATOMS: atom_id res chain seq x y z
N MET A 1 -14.24 -23.65 0.19
CA MET A 1 -13.54 -23.34 1.44
C MET A 1 -13.01 -21.93 1.29
N THR A 2 -13.71 -20.94 1.83
CA THR A 2 -13.24 -19.55 1.83
C THR A 2 -12.17 -19.46 2.92
N THR A 3 -10.90 -19.41 2.53
CA THR A 3 -9.80 -19.17 3.46
C THR A 3 -10.05 -17.82 4.11
N ILE A 4 -10.29 -17.77 5.42
CA ILE A 4 -10.35 -16.52 6.17
C ILE A 4 -8.91 -15.99 6.16
N GLN A 5 -8.62 -15.07 5.24
CA GLN A 5 -7.37 -14.33 5.22
C GLN A 5 -7.39 -13.39 6.42
N SER A 6 -6.24 -13.18 7.07
CA SER A 6 -6.15 -12.25 8.19
C SER A 6 -6.62 -10.85 7.77
N ASP A 7 -7.57 -10.28 8.52
CA ASP A 7 -8.15 -8.95 8.26
C ASP A 7 -7.25 -7.82 8.77
N THR A 8 -5.97 -7.83 8.39
CA THR A 8 -5.02 -6.76 8.71
C THR A 8 -4.56 -6.03 7.46
N LEU A 9 -4.09 -4.79 7.64
CA LEU A 9 -3.59 -3.96 6.56
C LEU A 9 -2.40 -4.60 5.84
N HIS A 10 -1.48 -5.23 6.57
CA HIS A 10 -0.33 -5.91 5.97
C HIS A 10 -0.74 -7.14 5.17
N SER A 11 -1.70 -7.91 5.66
CA SER A 11 -2.29 -9.04 4.93
C SER A 11 -2.94 -8.55 3.63
N ALA A 12 -3.73 -7.46 3.69
CA ALA A 12 -4.31 -6.85 2.49
C ALA A 12 -3.24 -6.37 1.49
N PHE A 13 -2.11 -5.84 1.96
CA PHE A 13 -0.99 -5.49 1.07
C PHE A 13 -0.33 -6.70 0.42
N ASP A 14 -0.22 -7.82 1.11
CA ASP A 14 0.34 -9.05 0.53
C ASP A 14 -0.56 -9.56 -0.60
N VAL A 15 -1.86 -9.65 -0.35
CA VAL A 15 -2.84 -10.05 -1.37
C VAL A 15 -2.89 -9.07 -2.52
N TYR A 16 -2.79 -7.76 -2.23
CA TYR A 16 -2.69 -6.75 -3.28
C TYR A 16 -1.42 -6.94 -4.13
N THR A 17 -0.30 -7.30 -3.51
CA THR A 17 0.96 -7.58 -4.22
C THR A 17 0.80 -8.76 -5.18
N GLU A 18 0.14 -9.84 -4.74
CA GLU A 18 -0.21 -10.98 -5.59
C GLU A 18 -1.14 -10.59 -6.75
N HIS A 19 -2.13 -9.73 -6.48
CA HIS A 19 -3.00 -9.16 -7.51
C HIS A 19 -2.21 -8.32 -8.55
N VAL A 20 -1.25 -7.51 -8.10
CA VAL A 20 -0.39 -6.73 -9.00
C VAL A 20 0.48 -7.63 -9.87
N ALA A 21 1.05 -8.69 -9.29
CA ALA A 21 1.89 -9.65 -9.98
C ALA A 21 1.13 -10.53 -10.99
N SER A 22 -0.15 -10.81 -10.72
CA SER A 22 -1.00 -11.59 -11.64
C SER A 22 -1.58 -10.76 -12.78
N THR A 23 -1.81 -9.46 -12.58
CA THR A 23 -2.41 -8.57 -13.60
C THR A 23 -1.41 -7.91 -14.53
N LYS A 24 -0.13 -7.85 -14.15
CA LYS A 24 0.94 -7.23 -14.94
C LYS A 24 2.19 -8.10 -14.93
N SER A 25 3.00 -7.99 -15.99
CA SER A 25 4.26 -8.73 -16.11
C SER A 25 5.44 -7.78 -16.34
N GLY A 26 6.64 -8.22 -15.95
CA GLY A 26 7.88 -7.50 -16.22
C GLY A 26 8.15 -6.29 -15.30
N PRO A 27 9.02 -5.35 -15.72
CA PRO A 27 9.56 -4.29 -14.85
C PRO A 27 8.49 -3.42 -14.18
N ALA A 28 7.37 -3.17 -14.85
CA ALA A 28 6.28 -2.38 -14.30
C ALA A 28 5.57 -3.08 -13.13
N ALA A 29 5.45 -4.41 -13.17
CA ALA A 29 4.91 -5.18 -12.06
C ALA A 29 5.88 -5.16 -10.88
N HIS A 30 7.17 -5.42 -11.12
CA HIS A 30 8.21 -5.39 -10.09
C HIS A 30 8.27 -4.03 -9.38
N HIS A 31 8.26 -2.92 -10.13
CA HIS A 31 8.27 -1.59 -9.54
C HIS A 31 7.06 -1.34 -8.63
N ARG A 32 5.86 -1.74 -9.07
CA ARG A 32 4.65 -1.59 -8.23
C ARG A 32 4.70 -2.48 -6.99
N CYS A 33 5.16 -3.72 -7.10
CA CYS A 33 5.36 -4.59 -5.94
C CYS A 33 6.36 -3.96 -4.95
N SER A 34 7.47 -3.38 -5.42
CA SER A 34 8.40 -2.64 -4.55
C SER A 34 7.76 -1.44 -3.86
N LEU A 35 6.87 -0.70 -4.54
CA LEU A 35 6.11 0.38 -3.92
C LEU A 35 5.23 -0.16 -2.79
N VAL A 36 4.46 -1.23 -3.04
CA VAL A 36 3.58 -1.85 -2.04
C VAL A 36 4.36 -2.37 -0.84
N GLN A 37 5.49 -3.04 -1.06
CA GLN A 37 6.36 -3.50 0.02
C GLN A 37 6.86 -2.34 0.88
N ARG A 38 7.21 -1.20 0.27
CA ARG A 38 7.60 -0.01 1.03
C ARG A 38 6.43 0.63 1.77
N LEU A 39 5.22 0.65 1.18
CA LEU A 39 4.00 1.10 1.88
C LEU A 39 3.78 0.25 3.14
N LYS A 40 3.79 -1.08 3.00
CA LYS A 40 3.66 -2.01 4.12
C LYS A 40 4.72 -1.79 5.20
N ALA A 41 5.98 -1.59 4.82
CA ALA A 41 7.07 -1.38 5.78
C ALA A 41 7.02 -0.03 6.52
N CYS A 42 6.31 0.97 5.99
CA CYS A 42 6.24 2.32 6.57
C CYS A 42 4.99 2.59 7.41
N HIS A 43 4.00 1.69 7.38
CA HIS A 43 2.72 1.86 8.07
C HIS A 43 2.47 0.70 9.02
N ASP A 44 1.87 1.01 10.17
CA ASP A 44 1.57 0.02 11.19
C ASP A 44 0.61 -1.06 10.68
N ASP A 45 0.79 -2.29 11.15
CA ASP A 45 -0.17 -3.35 10.86
C ASP A 45 -1.38 -3.23 11.79
N ILE A 46 -2.47 -2.72 11.25
CA ILE A 46 -3.73 -2.55 11.98
C ILE A 46 -4.81 -3.45 11.37
N PHE A 47 -5.83 -3.77 12.17
CA PHE A 47 -7.00 -4.48 11.65
C PHE A 47 -7.74 -3.62 10.62
N LEU A 48 -8.24 -4.23 9.56
CA LEU A 48 -9.02 -3.55 8.52
C LEU A 48 -10.31 -2.94 9.09
N ALA A 49 -10.88 -3.52 10.16
CA ALA A 49 -11.99 -2.94 10.91
C ALA A 49 -11.65 -1.58 11.56
N GLN A 50 -10.37 -1.30 11.81
CA GLN A 50 -9.86 -0.02 12.31
C GLN A 50 -9.28 0.85 11.18
N PHE A 51 -9.23 0.34 9.95
CA PHE A 51 -8.70 1.03 8.79
C PHE A 51 -9.76 1.97 8.18
N ASP A 52 -10.10 3.00 8.94
CA ASP A 52 -11.12 3.99 8.59
C ASP A 52 -10.57 5.14 7.74
N HIS A 53 -11.40 6.17 7.53
CA HIS A 53 -11.01 7.37 6.79
C HIS A 53 -9.82 8.09 7.44
N ALA A 54 -9.74 8.13 8.77
CA ALA A 54 -8.64 8.80 9.47
C ALA A 54 -7.33 8.05 9.26
N ALA A 55 -7.35 6.71 9.32
CA ALA A 55 -6.18 5.89 8.99
C ALA A 55 -5.73 6.11 7.53
N CYS A 56 -6.67 6.13 6.57
CA CYS A 56 -6.36 6.43 5.17
C CYS A 56 -5.73 7.82 4.99
N ALA A 57 -6.29 8.84 5.63
CA ALA A 57 -5.79 10.21 5.57
C ALA A 57 -4.38 10.33 6.16
N ALA A 58 -4.12 9.70 7.30
CA ALA A 58 -2.80 9.67 7.93
C ALA A 58 -1.73 9.07 7.00
N MET A 59 -2.07 7.99 6.27
CA MET A 59 -1.15 7.40 5.29
C MET A 59 -0.85 8.35 4.13
N ILE A 60 -1.88 9.05 3.61
CA ILE A 60 -1.73 10.04 2.55
C ILE A 60 -0.83 11.19 3.03
N ASP A 61 -1.13 11.73 4.21
CA ASP A 61 -0.39 12.85 4.80
C ASP A 61 1.07 12.51 5.03
N PHE A 62 1.37 11.30 5.51
CA PHE A 62 2.73 10.80 5.66
C PHE A 62 3.52 10.93 4.35
N TRP A 63 2.97 10.46 3.22
CA TRP A 63 3.67 10.55 1.93
C TRP A 63 3.68 11.96 1.34
N CYS A 64 2.67 12.78 1.62
CA CYS A 64 2.66 14.21 1.26
C CYS A 64 3.78 14.99 1.96
N GLN A 65 4.13 14.62 3.20
CA GLN A 65 5.26 15.21 3.94
C GLN A 65 6.63 14.78 3.41
N ARG A 66 6.67 13.81 2.48
CA ARG A 66 7.89 13.26 1.86
C ARG A 66 8.86 12.75 2.94
N PRO A 67 8.55 11.59 3.56
CA PRO A 67 9.38 11.06 4.63
C PRO A 67 10.82 10.88 4.13
N PRO A 68 11.80 10.94 5.04
CA PRO A 68 13.19 10.76 4.66
C PRO A 68 13.40 9.38 4.02
N SER A 69 14.26 9.34 3.00
CA SER A 69 14.76 8.08 2.48
C SER A 69 15.60 7.39 3.55
N GLY A 70 15.48 6.06 3.67
CA GLY A 70 16.23 5.28 4.66
C GLY A 70 17.75 5.38 4.47
N ASP A 71 18.20 5.63 3.24
CA ASP A 71 19.63 5.61 2.89
C ASP A 71 20.34 6.93 3.16
N THR A 72 19.64 8.06 3.01
CA THR A 72 20.25 9.40 3.01
C THR A 72 19.76 10.29 4.15
N GLY A 73 18.65 9.92 4.81
CA GLY A 73 17.95 10.78 5.76
C GLY A 73 17.34 12.04 5.12
N THR A 74 17.43 12.20 3.79
CA THR A 74 16.86 13.35 3.08
C THR A 74 15.44 13.06 2.63
N PRO A 75 14.52 14.06 2.62
CA PRO A 75 13.17 13.89 2.11
C PRO A 75 13.17 13.30 0.71
N ILE A 76 12.32 12.30 0.46
CA ILE A 76 12.19 11.71 -0.88
C ILE A 76 11.82 12.78 -1.93
N ALA A 77 12.18 12.51 -3.18
CA ALA A 77 11.81 13.38 -4.29
C ALA A 77 10.28 13.48 -4.41
N ARG A 78 9.77 14.64 -4.85
CA ARG A 78 8.33 14.87 -5.06
C ARG A 78 7.70 13.84 -6.00
N ARG A 79 8.45 13.42 -7.02
CA ARG A 79 8.02 12.37 -7.96
C ARG A 79 7.81 11.04 -7.23
N THR A 80 8.76 10.64 -6.40
CA THR A 80 8.68 9.39 -5.62
C THR A 80 7.49 9.41 -4.66
N ALA A 81 7.26 10.53 -3.96
CA ALA A 81 6.07 10.69 -3.12
C ALA A 81 4.77 10.53 -3.92
N ARG A 82 4.69 11.12 -5.12
CA ARG A 82 3.53 10.96 -6.02
C ARG A 82 3.33 9.52 -6.47
N GLU A 83 4.39 8.75 -6.67
CA GLU A 83 4.32 7.33 -7.02
C GLU A 83 3.67 6.53 -5.88
N TYR A 84 4.06 6.76 -4.62
CA TYR A 84 3.41 6.15 -3.45
C TYR A 84 1.95 6.56 -3.29
N LEU A 85 1.62 7.85 -3.44
CA LEU A 85 0.23 8.33 -3.37
C LEU A 85 -0.65 7.72 -4.47
N SER A 86 -0.10 7.56 -5.66
CA SER A 86 -0.80 6.93 -6.78
C SER A 86 -1.04 5.44 -6.52
N GLU A 87 -0.07 4.74 -5.92
CA GLU A 87 -0.22 3.33 -5.58
C GLU A 87 -1.18 3.11 -4.41
N LEU A 88 -1.17 3.98 -3.38
CA LEU A 88 -2.18 3.98 -2.32
C LEU A 88 -3.60 4.17 -2.88
N SER A 89 -3.78 5.13 -3.79
CA SER A 89 -5.08 5.36 -4.42
C SER A 89 -5.59 4.12 -5.18
N ARG A 90 -4.67 3.38 -5.84
CA ARG A 90 -5.01 2.13 -6.52
C ARG A 90 -5.32 1.01 -5.52
N PHE A 91 -4.58 0.92 -4.43
CA PHE A 91 -4.80 -0.04 -3.36
C PHE A 91 -6.17 0.19 -2.70
N PHE A 92 -6.52 1.42 -2.30
CA PHE A 92 -7.82 1.72 -1.70
C PHE A 92 -8.98 1.37 -2.62
N ARG A 93 -8.86 1.72 -3.91
CA ARG A 93 -9.85 1.33 -4.91
C ARG A 93 -9.98 -0.18 -5.03
N TRP A 94 -8.87 -0.90 -5.10
CA TRP A 94 -8.89 -2.36 -5.18
C TRP A 94 -9.50 -2.99 -3.92
N LEU A 95 -9.10 -2.53 -2.73
CA LEU A 95 -9.60 -3.02 -1.45
C LEU A 95 -11.11 -2.86 -1.34
N SER A 96 -11.65 -1.70 -1.77
CA SER A 96 -13.10 -1.46 -1.77
C SER A 96 -13.89 -2.33 -2.75
N LEU A 97 -13.23 -2.88 -3.79
CA LEU A 97 -13.88 -3.65 -4.85
C LEU A 97 -13.65 -5.16 -4.72
N SER A 98 -12.64 -5.60 -3.98
CA SER A 98 -12.26 -7.02 -3.94
C SER A 98 -13.30 -7.88 -3.22
N GLY A 99 -13.99 -7.33 -2.22
CA GLY A 99 -14.91 -8.08 -1.35
C GLY A 99 -14.23 -9.24 -0.59
N GLN A 100 -12.89 -9.28 -0.58
CA GLN A 100 -12.09 -10.35 0.02
C GLN A 100 -11.87 -10.14 1.52
N PHE A 101 -12.07 -8.92 2.00
CA PHE A 101 -11.89 -8.51 3.39
C PHE A 101 -13.18 -7.82 3.80
N ALA A 102 -14.04 -8.53 4.52
CA ALA A 102 -15.39 -8.12 4.89
C ALA A 102 -15.76 -8.67 6.27
#